data_AF-A0A1C6PPJ0-F1
#
_entry.id   AF-A0A1C6PPJ0-F1
#
_cell.length_a   1.000
_cell.length_b   1.000
_cell.length_c   1.000
_cell.angle_alpha   90.00
_cell.angle_beta   90.00
_cell.angle_gamma   90.00
#
_symmetry.space_group_name_H-M   'P 1'
#
loop_
_entity.id
_entity.type
_entity.pdbx_description
1 polymer ?
#
loop_
_entity_poly.entity_id
_entity_poly.type
_entity_poly.pdbx_seq_one_letter_code
_entity_poly.pdbx_strand_id
1 'polypeptide(L)'
;MTPSEVAQQLAGISTPWYVAAGWALDLFRGRQTRAHGDIEIAVPAADFSQVRDRFPGYVFDAAGSGRIWEDATPEALAAVHQTWLRDPATGNYLLDVFREPHDGDIWICRRDERVRLPYSDIVHHTQDGIPYLAPELVLLFKAKHARRKDRTDFEATVPHMTSAQRGTLAELLARVHPEHPWIADL
;
A
#
# COMPACT_ATOMS: atom_id res chain seq x y z
N MET A 1 -13.01 -6.91 -3.57
CA MET A 1 -12.63 -7.56 -2.30
C MET A 1 -12.51 -6.50 -1.20
N THR A 2 -12.57 -6.91 0.07
CA THR A 2 -12.37 -6.08 1.28
C THR A 2 -11.07 -6.45 2.00
N PRO A 3 -10.55 -5.61 2.93
CA PRO A 3 -9.36 -5.95 3.72
C PRO A 3 -9.45 -7.29 4.46
N SER A 4 -10.62 -7.59 5.04
CA SER A 4 -10.83 -8.84 5.77
C SER A 4 -10.82 -10.05 4.84
N GLU A 5 -11.40 -9.96 3.64
CA GLU A 5 -11.35 -11.03 2.64
C GLU A 5 -9.91 -11.30 2.17
N VAL A 6 -9.12 -10.25 1.93
CA VAL A 6 -7.70 -10.39 1.56
C VAL A 6 -6.91 -11.01 2.71
N ALA A 7 -7.12 -10.55 3.95
CA ALA A 7 -6.45 -11.10 5.13
C ALA A 7 -6.77 -12.59 5.32
N GLN A 8 -8.01 -13.00 5.10
CA GLN A 8 -8.41 -14.40 5.15
C GLN A 8 -7.72 -15.23 4.06
N GLN A 9 -7.66 -14.72 2.83
CA GLN A 9 -7.01 -15.43 1.71
C GLN A 9 -5.50 -15.60 1.93
N LEU A 10 -4.86 -14.58 2.53
CA LEU A 10 -3.42 -14.56 2.81
C LEU A 10 -3.05 -15.16 4.16
N ALA A 11 -4.01 -15.67 4.93
CA ALA A 11 -3.76 -16.21 6.27
C ALA A 11 -2.70 -17.33 6.25
N GLY A 12 -1.60 -17.15 6.96
CA GLY A 12 -0.50 -18.13 7.09
C GLY A 12 0.66 -17.97 6.12
N ILE A 13 0.72 -16.89 5.32
CA ILE A 13 1.98 -16.52 4.64
C ILE A 13 2.92 -15.84 5.64
N SER A 14 4.23 -15.97 5.42
CA SER A 14 5.27 -15.33 6.26
C SER A 14 5.65 -13.93 5.79
N THR A 15 5.31 -13.59 4.54
CA THR A 15 5.59 -12.29 3.92
C THR A 15 4.97 -11.14 4.72
N PRO A 16 5.72 -10.05 4.99
CA PRO A 16 5.21 -8.86 5.67
C PRO A 16 4.36 -8.00 4.72
N TRP A 17 3.25 -8.55 4.25
CA TRP A 17 2.28 -7.83 3.44
C TRP A 17 1.47 -6.85 4.29
N TYR A 18 0.92 -5.82 3.65
CA TYR A 18 0.04 -4.87 4.33
C TYR A 18 -0.97 -4.24 3.38
N VAL A 19 -2.13 -3.86 3.91
CA VAL A 19 -3.09 -3.00 3.21
C VAL A 19 -2.50 -1.60 3.05
N ALA A 20 -2.63 -1.04 1.85
CA ALA A 20 -2.07 0.24 1.46
C ALA A 20 -3.16 1.29 1.21
N ALA A 21 -2.71 2.52 0.95
CA ALA A 21 -3.52 3.61 0.41
C ALA A 21 -4.80 3.91 1.21
N GLY A 22 -5.94 4.12 0.54
CA GLY A 22 -7.17 4.60 1.18
C GLY A 22 -7.68 3.69 2.29
N TRP A 23 -7.64 2.37 2.06
CA TRP A 23 -8.05 1.39 3.05
C TRP A 23 -7.15 1.39 4.29
N ALA A 24 -5.84 1.59 4.13
CA ALA A 24 -4.92 1.66 5.28
C ALA A 24 -5.28 2.80 6.25
N LEU A 25 -5.71 3.95 5.74
CA LEU A 25 -6.15 5.08 6.58
C LEU A 25 -7.48 4.79 7.28
N ASP A 26 -8.38 4.04 6.64
CA ASP A 26 -9.63 3.61 7.28
C ASP A 26 -9.37 2.57 8.37
N LEU A 27 -8.45 1.63 8.15
CA LEU A 27 -8.01 0.65 9.16
C LEU A 27 -7.33 1.34 10.35
N PHE A 28 -6.44 2.31 10.10
CA PHE A 28 -5.84 3.14 11.14
C PHE A 28 -6.88 3.85 12.01
N ARG A 29 -7.95 4.37 11.40
CA ARG A 29 -9.03 5.08 12.11
C ARG A 29 -10.10 4.17 12.70
N GLY A 30 -10.02 2.86 12.45
CA GLY A 30 -10.99 1.86 12.89
C GLY A 30 -12.38 1.99 12.26
N ARG A 31 -12.53 2.75 11.16
CA ARG A 31 -13.81 2.90 10.45
C ARG A 31 -13.61 3.23 8.98
N GLN A 32 -14.52 2.76 8.14
CA GLN A 32 -14.57 3.17 6.74
C GLN A 32 -15.08 4.60 6.62
N THR A 33 -14.36 5.48 5.92
CA THR A 33 -14.73 6.90 5.79
C THR A 33 -15.29 7.27 4.42
N ARG A 34 -15.06 6.43 3.41
CA ARG A 34 -15.63 6.56 2.06
C ARG A 34 -15.66 5.21 1.35
N ALA A 35 -16.41 5.15 0.24
CA ALA A 35 -16.25 4.04 -0.69
C ALA A 35 -14.84 4.02 -1.30
N HIS A 36 -14.28 2.83 -1.46
CA HIS A 36 -13.04 2.58 -2.20
C HIS A 36 -13.37 1.78 -3.45
N GLY A 37 -12.79 2.15 -4.59
CA GLY A 37 -13.05 1.47 -5.87
C GLY A 37 -12.26 0.17 -6.02
N ASP A 38 -11.14 0.08 -5.31
CA ASP A 38 -10.14 -0.96 -5.33
C ASP A 38 -9.66 -1.26 -3.91
N ILE A 39 -9.07 -2.44 -3.73
CA ILE A 39 -8.24 -2.76 -2.57
C ILE A 39 -6.80 -2.86 -3.04
N GLU A 40 -5.92 -2.15 -2.34
CA GLU A 40 -4.49 -2.09 -2.63
C GLU A 40 -3.76 -2.73 -1.44
N ILE A 41 -2.90 -3.70 -1.70
CA ILE A 41 -1.90 -4.20 -0.74
C ILE A 41 -0.51 -3.95 -1.27
N ALA A 42 0.49 -4.04 -0.40
CA ALA A 42 1.87 -4.11 -0.81
C ALA A 42 2.60 -5.28 -0.15
N VAL A 43 3.66 -5.73 -0.82
CA VAL A 43 4.54 -6.82 -0.41
C VAL A 43 5.99 -6.46 -0.73
N PRO A 44 6.98 -7.08 -0.06
CA PRO A 44 8.34 -7.12 -0.58
C PRO A 44 8.36 -7.70 -1.99
N ALA A 45 9.09 -7.06 -2.91
CA ALA A 45 9.10 -7.47 -4.31
C ALA A 45 9.52 -8.94 -4.53
N ALA A 46 10.49 -9.44 -3.74
CA ALA A 46 10.96 -10.82 -3.84
C ALA A 46 9.93 -11.86 -3.37
N ASP A 47 8.97 -11.46 -2.54
CA ASP A 47 8.01 -12.34 -1.88
C ASP A 47 6.66 -12.42 -2.60
N PHE A 48 6.51 -11.73 -3.74
CA PHE A 48 5.25 -11.66 -4.47
C PHE A 48 4.68 -13.04 -4.84
N SER A 49 5.53 -14.04 -5.11
CA SER A 49 5.09 -15.40 -5.40
C SER A 49 4.26 -16.01 -4.25
N GLN A 50 4.61 -15.75 -2.99
CA GLN A 50 3.86 -16.26 -1.83
C GLN A 50 2.43 -15.71 -1.82
N VAL A 51 2.24 -14.45 -2.21
CA VAL A 51 0.90 -13.85 -2.34
C VAL A 51 0.17 -14.43 -3.54
N ARG A 52 0.83 -14.53 -4.70
CA ARG A 52 0.23 -15.08 -5.92
C ARG A 52 -0.32 -16.49 -5.72
N ASP A 53 0.44 -17.35 -5.05
CA ASP A 53 0.09 -18.75 -4.83
C ASP A 53 -1.13 -18.92 -3.91
N ARG A 54 -1.56 -17.85 -3.20
CA ARG A 54 -2.81 -17.82 -2.43
C ARG A 54 -4.06 -17.55 -3.25
N PHE A 55 -3.96 -17.27 -4.54
CA PHE A 55 -5.13 -17.00 -5.39
C PHE A 55 -5.27 -18.02 -6.52
N PRO A 56 -5.49 -19.31 -6.22
CA PRO A 56 -5.73 -20.31 -7.26
C PRO A 56 -7.00 -19.97 -8.04
N GLY A 57 -6.93 -20.09 -9.37
CA GLY A 57 -8.05 -19.80 -10.27
C GLY A 57 -8.17 -18.32 -10.68
N TYR A 58 -7.38 -17.43 -10.10
CA TYR A 58 -7.25 -16.04 -10.55
C TYR A 58 -5.97 -15.85 -11.37
N VAL A 59 -5.91 -14.73 -12.11
CA VAL A 59 -4.76 -14.34 -12.93
C VAL A 59 -4.17 -13.05 -12.38
N PHE A 60 -2.84 -12.91 -12.44
CA PHE A 60 -2.18 -11.63 -12.17
C PHE A 60 -1.66 -11.04 -13.47
N ASP A 61 -2.10 -9.82 -13.78
CA ASP A 61 -1.62 -9.07 -14.93
C ASP A 61 -0.59 -8.03 -14.48
N ALA A 62 0.36 -7.70 -15.35
CA ALA A 62 1.30 -6.62 -15.10
C ALA A 62 0.64 -5.27 -15.41
N ALA A 63 0.77 -4.29 -14.52
CA ALA A 63 0.22 -2.95 -14.71
C ALA A 63 1.29 -1.87 -14.50
N GLY A 64 1.34 -0.89 -15.41
CA GLY A 64 2.33 0.18 -15.34
C GLY A 64 2.29 1.11 -16.54
N SER A 65 2.69 2.37 -16.33
CA SER A 65 2.79 3.37 -17.42
C SER A 65 1.49 3.54 -18.23
N GLY A 66 0.34 3.39 -17.58
CA GLY A 66 -0.99 3.50 -18.22
C GLY A 66 -1.35 2.32 -19.13
N ARG A 67 -0.64 1.18 -19.00
CA ARG A 67 -0.89 -0.05 -19.76
C ARG A 67 -1.09 -1.23 -18.81
N ILE A 68 -1.81 -2.22 -19.33
CA ILE A 68 -2.01 -3.53 -18.73
C ILE A 68 -1.47 -4.55 -19.72
N TRP A 69 -0.68 -5.49 -19.22
CA TRP A 69 -0.22 -6.65 -19.96
C TRP A 69 -0.87 -7.89 -19.36
N GLU A 70 -1.92 -8.36 -20.02
CA GLU A 70 -2.59 -9.61 -19.68
C GLU A 70 -1.69 -10.82 -19.96
N ASP A 71 -1.89 -11.90 -19.19
CA ASP A 71 -1.13 -13.14 -19.30
C ASP A 71 0.40 -12.92 -19.23
N ALA A 72 0.81 -11.96 -18.40
CA ALA A 72 2.19 -11.56 -18.25
C ALA A 72 3.08 -12.72 -17.79
N THR A 73 4.25 -12.86 -18.41
CA THR A 73 5.25 -13.85 -17.98
C THR A 73 5.75 -13.53 -16.56
N PRO A 74 6.32 -14.49 -15.82
CA PRO A 74 6.91 -14.22 -14.51
C PRO A 74 7.92 -13.06 -14.51
N GLU A 75 8.69 -12.91 -15.60
CA GLU A 75 9.66 -11.83 -15.79
C GLU A 75 8.96 -10.49 -16.01
N ALA A 76 7.92 -10.45 -16.86
CA ALA A 76 7.13 -9.25 -17.10
C ALA A 76 6.37 -8.80 -15.85
N LEU A 77 5.86 -9.76 -15.07
CA LEU A 77 5.41 -9.50 -13.72
C LEU A 77 6.58 -8.89 -12.97
N ALA A 78 7.69 -9.57 -12.69
CA ALA A 78 8.78 -9.06 -11.85
C ALA A 78 9.31 -7.64 -12.23
N ALA A 79 9.18 -7.23 -13.50
CA ALA A 79 9.65 -5.95 -14.00
C ALA A 79 8.77 -4.72 -13.65
N VAL A 80 7.52 -4.90 -13.19
CA VAL A 80 6.62 -3.76 -12.89
C VAL A 80 6.50 -3.49 -11.37
N HIS A 81 6.01 -2.32 -10.97
CA HIS A 81 5.73 -2.06 -9.54
C HIS A 81 4.39 -2.65 -9.10
N GLN A 82 3.40 -2.68 -10.01
CA GLN A 82 2.02 -3.04 -9.69
C GLN A 82 1.60 -4.26 -10.50
N THR A 83 0.94 -5.21 -9.84
CA THR A 83 0.26 -6.33 -10.50
C THR A 83 -1.17 -6.38 -10.03
N TRP A 84 -2.09 -6.66 -10.94
CA TRP A 84 -3.51 -6.65 -10.67
C TRP A 84 -4.08 -8.05 -10.74
N LEU A 85 -4.74 -8.47 -9.65
CA LEU A 85 -5.48 -9.72 -9.58
C LEU A 85 -6.78 -9.58 -10.38
N ARG A 86 -6.94 -10.38 -11.42
CA ARG A 86 -8.14 -10.45 -12.25
C ARG A 86 -8.84 -11.78 -12.10
N ASP A 87 -10.16 -11.73 -12.03
CA ASP A 87 -11.03 -12.89 -12.18
C ASP A 87 -11.18 -13.22 -13.68
N PRO A 88 -10.66 -14.36 -14.16
CA PRO A 88 -10.77 -14.72 -15.57
C PRO A 88 -12.21 -15.03 -16.02
N ALA A 89 -13.12 -15.35 -15.09
CA ALA A 89 -14.51 -15.64 -15.42
C ALA A 89 -15.32 -14.36 -15.71
N THR A 90 -14.99 -13.25 -15.04
CA THR A 90 -15.74 -11.99 -15.16
C THR A 90 -14.95 -10.87 -15.83
N GLY A 91 -13.62 -10.98 -15.89
CA GLY A 91 -12.72 -9.94 -16.35
C GLY A 91 -12.49 -8.82 -15.33
N ASN A 92 -13.06 -8.93 -14.12
CA ASN A 92 -12.97 -7.89 -13.11
C ASN A 92 -11.63 -7.92 -12.37
N TYR A 93 -11.07 -6.74 -12.11
CA TYR A 93 -9.93 -6.57 -11.21
C TYR A 93 -10.40 -6.50 -9.76
N LEU A 94 -9.77 -7.28 -8.89
CA LEU A 94 -10.23 -7.52 -7.53
C LEU A 94 -9.26 -7.00 -6.46
N LEU A 95 -7.96 -6.96 -6.77
CA LEU A 95 -6.89 -6.60 -5.84
C LEU A 95 -5.68 -6.06 -6.60
N ASP A 96 -5.16 -4.94 -6.13
CA ASP A 96 -3.91 -4.34 -6.60
C ASP A 96 -2.79 -4.71 -5.64
N VAL A 97 -1.69 -5.26 -6.16
CA VAL A 97 -0.51 -5.63 -5.37
C VAL A 97 0.69 -4.80 -5.78
N PHE A 98 1.17 -3.96 -4.86
CA PHE A 98 2.41 -3.22 -4.99
C PHE A 98 3.59 -4.08 -4.54
N ARG A 99 4.67 -4.03 -5.31
CA ARG A 99 5.93 -4.71 -4.99
C ARG A 99 6.97 -3.69 -4.62
N GLU A 100 7.15 -3.52 -3.32
CA GLU A 100 8.05 -2.51 -2.78
C GLU A 100 9.51 -3.02 -2.79
N PRO A 101 10.47 -2.14 -3.11
CA PRO A 101 11.87 -2.48 -2.94
C PRO A 101 12.16 -2.73 -1.46
N HIS A 102 13.04 -3.69 -1.20
CA HIS A 102 13.39 -4.11 0.15
C HIS A 102 14.79 -4.72 0.20
N ASP A 103 15.29 -4.87 1.41
CA ASP A 103 16.54 -5.58 1.73
C ASP A 103 16.30 -6.40 3.00
N GLY A 104 16.04 -7.71 2.83
CA GLY A 104 15.59 -8.56 3.93
C GLY A 104 14.29 -8.06 4.56
N ASP A 105 14.36 -7.74 5.85
CA ASP A 105 13.27 -7.20 6.68
C ASP A 105 13.18 -5.66 6.65
N ILE A 106 13.99 -5.00 5.81
CA ILE A 106 14.00 -3.56 5.64
C ILE A 106 13.19 -3.16 4.40
N TRP A 107 12.12 -2.41 4.63
CA TRP A 107 11.37 -1.72 3.59
C TRP A 107 12.16 -0.51 3.08
N ILE A 108 12.15 -0.30 1.76
CA ILE A 108 12.81 0.84 1.10
C ILE A 108 11.73 1.72 0.46
N CYS A 109 11.74 3.01 0.75
CA CYS A 109 10.79 3.92 0.12
C CYS A 109 11.12 4.12 -1.35
N ARG A 110 10.25 3.66 -2.26
CA ARG A 110 10.40 3.90 -3.70
C ARG A 110 10.37 5.37 -4.14
N ARG A 111 10.08 6.32 -3.24
CA ARG A 111 10.16 7.77 -3.53
C ARG A 111 11.55 8.35 -3.23
N ASP A 112 12.25 7.75 -2.27
CA ASP A 112 13.60 8.11 -1.87
C ASP A 112 14.24 6.90 -1.16
N GLU A 113 15.14 6.19 -1.84
CA GLU A 113 15.73 4.93 -1.35
C GLU A 113 16.59 5.10 -0.09
N ARG A 114 16.89 6.35 0.31
CA ARG A 114 17.55 6.67 1.57
C ARG A 114 16.62 6.50 2.76
N VAL A 115 15.31 6.53 2.55
CA VAL A 115 14.30 6.23 3.57
C VAL A 115 14.14 4.71 3.63
N ARG A 116 14.68 4.12 4.68
CA ARG A 116 14.73 2.68 4.93
C ARG A 116 14.25 2.42 6.34
N LEU A 117 13.27 1.53 6.50
CA LEU A 117 12.61 1.26 7.77
C LEU A 117 12.34 -0.24 7.91
N PRO A 118 12.50 -0.85 9.09
CA PRO A 118 12.05 -2.22 9.31
C PRO A 118 10.56 -2.40 9.01
N TYR A 119 10.17 -3.52 8.40
CA TYR A 119 8.75 -3.84 8.20
C TYR A 119 7.96 -3.84 9.51
N SER A 120 8.59 -4.24 10.63
CA SER A 120 7.99 -4.20 11.97
C SER A 120 7.54 -2.82 12.42
N ASP A 121 8.18 -1.77 11.91
CA ASP A 121 7.93 -0.39 12.34
C ASP A 121 6.85 0.27 11.48
N ILE A 122 6.67 -0.21 10.24
CA ILE A 122 5.76 0.40 9.26
C ILE A 122 4.47 -0.38 9.06
N VAL A 123 4.43 -1.65 9.47
CA VAL A 123 3.23 -2.49 9.39
C VAL A 123 2.54 -2.53 10.75
N HIS A 124 1.44 -1.80 10.86
CA HIS A 124 0.56 -1.87 12.02
C HIS A 124 -0.55 -2.89 11.78
N HIS A 125 -1.25 -3.28 12.87
CA HIS A 125 -2.31 -4.26 12.81
C HIS A 125 -3.58 -3.71 13.46
N THR A 126 -4.74 -4.06 12.90
CA THR A 126 -6.02 -3.83 13.58
C THR A 126 -6.18 -4.79 14.76
N GLN A 127 -7.23 -4.61 15.57
CA GLN A 127 -7.57 -5.57 16.63
C GLN A 127 -7.83 -6.98 16.09
N ASP A 128 -8.37 -7.08 14.87
CA ASP A 128 -8.61 -8.36 14.17
C ASP A 128 -7.37 -8.88 13.42
N GLY A 129 -6.20 -8.23 13.59
CA GLY A 129 -4.93 -8.68 13.01
C GLY A 129 -4.77 -8.37 11.52
N ILE A 130 -5.53 -7.43 10.95
CA ILE A 130 -5.36 -7.02 9.54
C ILE A 130 -4.13 -6.08 9.45
N PRO A 131 -3.09 -6.43 8.68
CA PRO A 131 -1.91 -5.57 8.54
C PRO A 131 -2.21 -4.37 7.65
N TYR A 132 -1.73 -3.18 8.02
CA TYR A 132 -1.86 -1.95 7.24
C TYR A 132 -0.62 -1.05 7.39
N LEU A 133 -0.35 -0.26 6.37
CA LEU A 133 0.78 0.67 6.37
C LEU A 133 0.54 1.84 7.34
N ALA A 134 1.59 2.23 8.07
CA ALA A 134 1.60 3.40 8.95
C ALA A 134 1.06 4.66 8.24
N PRO A 135 0.17 5.45 8.89
CA PRO A 135 -0.54 6.54 8.24
C PRO A 135 0.38 7.62 7.68
N GLU A 136 1.50 7.93 8.34
CA GLU A 136 2.52 8.85 7.85
C GLU A 136 3.11 8.40 6.50
N LEU A 137 3.34 7.11 6.28
CA LEU A 137 3.86 6.61 5.00
C LEU A 137 2.78 6.58 3.92
N VAL A 138 1.53 6.27 4.30
CA VAL A 138 0.39 6.37 3.37
C VAL A 138 0.21 7.81 2.88
N LEU A 139 0.27 8.79 3.80
CA LEU A 139 0.17 10.21 3.47
C LEU A 139 1.37 10.70 2.65
N LEU A 140 2.59 10.26 2.96
CA LEU A 140 3.77 10.53 2.14
C LEU A 140 3.54 10.12 0.67
N PHE A 141 3.00 8.93 0.41
CA PHE A 141 2.72 8.49 -0.97
C PHE A 141 1.64 9.30 -1.67
N LYS A 142 0.63 9.77 -0.93
CA LYS A 142 -0.47 10.61 -1.43
C LYS A 142 -0.03 12.03 -1.76
N ALA A 143 0.95 12.56 -1.03
CA ALA A 143 1.49 13.91 -1.22
C ALA A 143 2.02 14.14 -2.65
N LYS A 144 2.55 13.10 -3.33
CA LYS A 144 3.03 13.21 -4.71
C LYS A 144 2.02 13.86 -5.68
N HIS A 145 0.74 13.53 -5.52
CA HIS A 145 -0.30 14.01 -6.43
C HIS A 145 -1.27 14.99 -5.77
N ALA A 146 -1.40 14.95 -4.44
CA ALA A 146 -2.25 15.84 -3.64
C ALA A 146 -3.65 16.08 -4.26
N ARG A 147 -4.24 15.03 -4.86
CA ARG A 147 -5.57 15.10 -5.50
C ARG A 147 -6.61 15.49 -4.46
N ARG A 148 -7.78 15.95 -4.88
CA ARG A 148 -8.88 16.28 -3.96
C ARG A 148 -9.14 15.17 -2.91
N LYS A 149 -9.18 13.91 -3.34
CA LYS A 149 -9.34 12.76 -2.44
C LYS A 149 -8.16 12.57 -1.48
N ASP A 150 -6.93 12.86 -1.93
CA ASP A 150 -5.72 12.74 -1.13
C ASP A 150 -5.66 13.84 -0.05
N ARG A 151 -6.12 15.06 -0.38
CA ARG A 151 -6.32 16.14 0.58
C ARG A 151 -7.37 15.80 1.63
N THR A 152 -8.52 15.28 1.23
CA THR A 152 -9.56 14.82 2.17
C THR A 152 -9.04 13.71 3.08
N ASP A 153 -8.30 12.75 2.53
CA ASP A 153 -7.67 11.68 3.31
C ASP A 153 -6.66 12.25 4.34
N PHE A 154 -5.86 13.25 3.96
CA PHE A 154 -4.93 13.96 4.87
C PHE A 154 -5.67 14.69 6.00
N GLU A 155 -6.59 15.59 5.67
CA GLU A 155 -7.35 16.40 6.64
C GLU A 155 -8.13 15.52 7.63
N ALA A 156 -8.64 14.37 7.18
CA ALA A 156 -9.38 13.43 8.00
C ALA A 156 -8.50 12.44 8.79
N THR A 157 -7.19 12.39 8.55
CA THR A 157 -6.26 11.46 9.22
C THR A 157 -5.41 12.18 10.27
N VAL A 158 -4.86 13.36 9.94
CA VAL A 158 -3.93 14.11 10.81
C VAL A 158 -4.43 14.35 12.24
N PRO A 159 -5.73 14.65 12.49
CA PRO A 159 -6.24 14.81 13.85
C PRO A 159 -6.17 13.55 14.71
N HIS A 160 -6.09 12.37 14.10
CA HIS A 160 -6.00 11.07 14.78
C HIS A 160 -4.56 10.57 14.95
N MET A 161 -3.59 11.22 14.30
CA MET A 161 -2.18 10.87 14.42
C MET A 161 -1.60 11.36 15.76
N THR A 162 -0.63 10.62 16.29
CA THR A 162 0.16 11.08 17.43
C THR A 162 1.12 12.21 17.02
N SER A 163 1.64 12.97 17.99
CA SER A 163 2.65 14.00 17.70
C SER A 163 3.92 13.41 17.07
N ALA A 164 4.30 12.19 17.44
CA ALA A 164 5.46 11.51 16.85
C ALA A 164 5.22 11.14 15.37
N GLN A 165 4.03 10.63 15.03
CA GLN A 165 3.66 10.33 13.65
C GLN A 165 3.59 11.60 12.79
N ARG A 166 3.03 12.69 13.32
CA ARG A 166 3.01 13.99 12.61
C ARG A 166 4.43 14.52 12.37
N GLY A 167 5.31 14.45 13.38
CA GLY A 167 6.72 14.81 13.24
C GLY A 167 7.43 13.98 12.16
N THR A 168 7.22 12.66 12.19
CA THR A 168 7.78 11.75 11.17
C THR A 168 7.27 12.09 9.76
N LEU A 169 5.96 12.35 9.60
CA LEU A 169 5.40 12.78 8.32
C LEU A 169 6.01 14.10 7.85
N ALA A 170 6.17 15.09 8.73
CA ALA A 170 6.77 16.38 8.38
C ALA A 170 8.22 16.23 7.89
N GLU A 171 9.03 15.41 8.57
CA GLU A 171 10.41 15.13 8.16
C GLU A 171 10.48 14.41 6.79
N LEU A 172 9.61 13.42 6.59
CA LEU A 172 9.54 12.67 5.34
C LEU A 172 9.07 13.56 4.17
N LEU A 173 8.06 14.40 4.40
CA LEU A 173 7.59 15.36 3.41
C LEU A 173 8.70 16.37 3.06
N ALA A 174 9.36 16.97 4.04
CA ALA A 174 10.46 17.91 3.79
C ALA A 174 11.60 17.30 2.96
N ARG A 175 11.85 15.99 3.11
CA ARG A 175 12.86 15.25 2.36
C ARG A 175 12.41 14.91 0.93
N VAL A 176 11.21 14.34 0.77
CA VAL A 176 10.75 13.73 -0.49
C VAL A 176 9.99 14.73 -1.36
N HIS A 177 9.28 15.66 -0.72
CA HIS A 177 8.48 16.71 -1.33
C HIS A 177 8.77 18.05 -0.64
N PRO A 178 9.96 18.65 -0.84
CA PRO A 178 10.29 19.93 -0.24
C PRO A 178 9.20 20.98 -0.48
N GLU A 179 8.91 21.79 0.53
CA GLU A 179 7.90 22.86 0.47
C GLU A 179 6.45 22.38 0.27
N HIS A 180 6.17 21.08 0.45
CA HIS A 180 4.80 20.57 0.34
C HIS A 180 3.87 21.27 1.34
N PRO A 181 2.69 21.76 0.91
CA PRO A 181 1.82 22.59 1.75
C PRO A 181 1.38 21.89 3.05
N TRP A 182 1.23 20.57 3.04
CA TRP A 182 0.89 19.79 4.23
C TRP A 182 1.89 19.92 5.38
N ILE A 183 3.14 20.32 5.13
CA ILE A 183 4.14 20.52 6.20
C ILE A 183 3.68 21.62 7.17
N ALA A 184 3.01 22.67 6.69
CA ALA A 184 2.52 23.75 7.54
C ALA A 184 1.29 23.36 8.38
N ASP A 185 0.63 22.25 8.04
CA ASP A 185 -0.61 21.77 8.65
C ASP A 185 -0.39 20.60 9.64
N LEU A 186 0.87 20.24 9.93
CA LEU A 186 1.28 19.12 10.82
C LEU A 186 1.82 19.59 12.17
#